data_AF-A0A6A8FMJ3-F1
#
_entry.id   AF-A0A6A8FMJ3-F1
#
_cell.length_a   1.000
_cell.length_b   1.000
_cell.length_c   1.000
_cell.angle_alpha   90.00
_cell.angle_beta   90.00
_cell.angle_gamma   90.00
#
_symmetry.space_group_name_H-M   'P 1'
#
loop_
_entity.id
_entity.type
_entity.pdbx_description
1 polymer ?
#
loop_
_entity_poly.entity_id
_entity_poly.type
_entity_poly.pdbx_seq_one_letter_code
_entity_poly.pdbx_strand_id
1 'polypeptide(L)'
;MANQIAVKISQLCQMIEDSIHVGKYPLEDQHKRFSNSLQVINRSDSDDLKSSDIKIEVRIQGLYIISNYVPNIEHLPGIIEVDVLDSFKILCRRLSRITDNAGNPKGTVSTEKLPQPK
;
A
#
# COMPACT_ATOMS: atom_id res chain seq x y z
N MET A 1 -20.10 -32.60 3.78
CA MET A 1 -20.08 -31.23 3.20
C MET A 1 -19.03 -30.45 3.96
N ALA A 2 -17.91 -30.10 3.33
CA ALA A 2 -16.86 -29.32 3.99
C ALA A 2 -17.38 -27.90 4.22
N ASN A 3 -17.37 -27.45 5.48
CA ASN A 3 -17.73 -26.10 5.85
C ASN A 3 -16.60 -25.18 5.37
N GLN A 4 -16.71 -24.66 4.15
CA GLN A 4 -15.71 -23.77 3.57
C GLN A 4 -15.83 -22.44 4.32
N ILE A 5 -14.89 -22.15 5.23
CA ILE A 5 -14.82 -20.85 5.92
C ILE A 5 -14.64 -19.80 4.82
N ALA A 6 -15.68 -19.01 4.56
CA ALA A 6 -15.61 -17.90 3.64
C ALA A 6 -14.72 -16.82 4.29
N VAL A 7 -13.52 -16.62 3.74
CA VAL A 7 -12.60 -15.59 4.21
C VAL A 7 -13.17 -14.23 3.81
N LYS A 8 -13.40 -13.37 4.80
CA LYS A 8 -13.85 -12.00 4.57
C LYS A 8 -12.69 -11.13 4.10
N ILE A 9 -12.96 -10.18 3.21
CA ILE A 9 -11.95 -9.23 2.72
C ILE A 9 -11.43 -8.37 3.87
N SER A 10 -12.32 -7.87 4.73
CA SER A 10 -11.97 -7.10 5.93
C SER A 10 -11.03 -7.86 6.86
N GLN A 11 -11.27 -9.16 7.04
CA GLN A 11 -10.43 -10.03 7.85
C GLN A 11 -9.04 -10.20 7.22
N LEU A 12 -8.97 -10.42 5.90
CA LEU A 12 -7.69 -10.48 5.18
C LEU A 12 -6.92 -9.17 5.32
N CYS A 13 -7.59 -8.03 5.15
CA CYS A 13 -6.98 -6.70 5.32
C CYS A 13 -6.36 -6.53 6.71
N GLN A 14 -7.11 -6.88 7.76
CA GLN A 14 -6.61 -6.82 9.14
C GLN A 14 -5.41 -7.73 9.36
N MET A 15 -5.45 -8.96 8.84
CA MET A 15 -4.34 -9.91 8.98
C MET A 15 -3.04 -9.41 8.33
N ILE A 16 -3.14 -8.74 7.18
CA ILE A 16 -1.99 -8.14 6.49
C ILE A 16 -1.48 -6.93 7.28
N GLU A 17 -2.38 -6.05 7.70
CA GLU A 17 -2.06 -4.88 8.54
C GLU A 17 -1.30 -5.30 9.80
N ASP A 18 -1.85 -6.23 10.58
CA ASP A 18 -1.25 -6.78 11.79
C ASP A 18 0.13 -7.38 11.51
N SER A 19 0.26 -8.12 10.40
CA SER A 19 1.53 -8.75 10.02
C SER A 19 2.62 -7.73 9.70
N ILE A 20 2.26 -6.58 9.13
CA ILE A 20 3.19 -5.46 8.89
C ILE A 20 3.51 -4.74 10.21
N HIS A 21 2.53 -4.49 11.07
CA HIS A 21 2.73 -3.83 12.36
C HIS A 21 3.70 -4.62 13.26
N VAL A 22 3.55 -5.94 13.35
CA VAL A 22 4.42 -6.79 14.18
C VAL A 22 5.76 -7.12 13.50
N GLY A 23 6.02 -6.59 12.30
CA GLY A 23 7.31 -6.71 11.62
C GLY A 23 7.60 -8.10 11.03
N LYS A 24 6.58 -8.83 10.56
CA LYS A 24 6.80 -10.14 9.90
C LYS A 24 7.57 -10.02 8.58
N TYR A 25 7.54 -8.86 7.94
CA TYR A 25 8.21 -8.63 6.67
C TYR A 25 9.56 -7.92 6.89
N PRO A 26 10.59 -8.25 6.09
CA PRO A 26 11.88 -7.58 6.13
C PRO A 26 11.75 -6.17 5.52
N LEU A 27 11.35 -5.21 6.35
CA LEU A 27 11.27 -3.80 5.99
C LEU A 27 12.60 -3.09 6.27
N GLU A 28 12.96 -2.15 5.40
CA GLU A 28 14.03 -1.19 5.67
C GLU A 28 13.65 -0.28 6.87
N ASP A 29 14.63 0.20 7.65
CA ASP A 29 14.35 0.98 8.87
C ASP A 29 13.55 2.26 8.58
N GLN A 30 13.79 2.88 7.42
CA GLN A 30 13.02 4.03 6.94
C GLN A 30 11.55 3.73 6.65
N HIS A 31 11.19 2.48 6.36
CA HIS A 31 9.79 2.06 6.19
C HIS A 31 9.18 1.66 7.54
N LYS A 32 9.95 1.03 8.44
CA LYS A 32 9.46 0.61 9.76
C LYS A 32 8.86 1.74 10.58
N ARG A 33 9.40 2.96 10.48
CA ARG A 33 8.85 4.14 11.22
C ARG A 33 7.39 4.45 10.88
N PHE A 34 6.90 3.99 9.73
CA PHE A 34 5.53 4.21 9.27
C PHE A 34 4.61 3.00 9.47
N SER A 35 5.13 1.84 9.90
CA SER A 35 4.33 0.60 9.99
C SER A 35 3.12 0.78 10.89
N ASN A 36 3.29 1.38 12.07
CA ASN A 36 2.20 1.62 13.04
C ASN A 36 1.13 2.60 12.55
N SER A 37 1.37 3.32 11.44
CA SER A 37 0.40 4.23 10.82
C SER A 37 -0.31 3.62 9.61
N LEU A 38 0.07 2.40 9.22
CA LEU A 38 -0.55 1.68 8.10
C LEU A 38 -1.98 1.30 8.45
N GLN A 39 -2.87 1.56 7.51
CA GLN A 39 -4.22 1.04 7.46
C GLN A 39 -4.43 0.28 6.14
N VAL A 40 -5.04 -0.90 6.21
CA VAL A 40 -5.47 -1.69 5.05
C VAL A 40 -6.99 -1.82 5.11
N ILE A 41 -7.69 -1.23 4.14
CA ILE A 41 -9.14 -1.00 4.24
C ILE A 41 -9.86 -1.66 3.08
N ASN A 42 -10.88 -2.46 3.37
CA ASN A 42 -11.84 -2.92 2.36
C ASN A 42 -12.73 -1.75 1.90
N ARG A 43 -12.70 -1.43 0.61
CA ARG A 43 -13.53 -0.41 -0.06
C ARG A 43 -14.54 -1.01 -1.03
N SER A 44 -14.60 -2.33 -1.08
CA SER A 44 -15.57 -3.07 -1.89
C SER A 44 -16.97 -2.93 -1.31
N ASP A 45 -17.99 -3.08 -2.15
CA ASP A 45 -19.39 -3.09 -1.71
C ASP A 45 -19.77 -4.39 -0.97
N SER A 46 -18.96 -5.44 -1.14
CA SER A 46 -19.09 -6.74 -0.48
C SER A 46 -17.87 -7.03 0.37
N ASP A 47 -18.06 -7.83 1.42
CA ASP A 47 -16.96 -8.33 2.25
C ASP A 47 -16.54 -9.77 1.88
N ASP A 48 -17.07 -10.31 0.78
CA ASP A 48 -16.74 -11.65 0.30
C ASP A 48 -15.56 -11.62 -0.69
N LEU A 49 -14.52 -12.40 -0.44
CA LEU A 49 -13.36 -12.54 -1.31
C LEU A 49 -13.69 -13.19 -2.68
N LYS A 50 -14.90 -13.71 -2.84
CA LYS A 50 -15.45 -14.18 -4.14
C LYS A 50 -16.18 -13.08 -4.91
N SER A 51 -16.24 -11.86 -4.38
CA SER A 51 -16.86 -10.70 -5.03
C SER A 51 -16.24 -10.43 -6.40
N SER A 52 -17.07 -9.99 -7.35
CA SER A 52 -16.65 -9.62 -8.69
C SER A 52 -15.87 -8.32 -8.77
N ASP A 53 -15.95 -7.51 -7.73
CA ASP A 53 -15.29 -6.22 -7.62
C ASP A 53 -14.73 -6.09 -6.20
N ILE A 54 -13.42 -6.22 -6.09
CA ILE A 54 -12.69 -6.13 -4.81
C ILE A 54 -11.79 -4.91 -4.88
N LYS A 55 -11.99 -3.97 -3.95
CA LYS A 55 -11.23 -2.73 -3.83
C LYS A 55 -10.57 -2.67 -2.47
N ILE A 56 -9.25 -2.54 -2.44
CA ILE A 56 -8.47 -2.43 -1.21
C ILE A 56 -7.70 -1.12 -1.24
N GLU A 57 -7.82 -0.37 -0.16
CA GLU A 57 -7.06 0.85 0.06
C GLU A 57 -5.93 0.60 1.05
N VAL A 58 -4.72 1.00 0.68
CA VAL A 58 -3.54 1.04 1.54
C VAL A 58 -3.28 2.50 1.88
N ARG A 59 -3.28 2.85 3.16
CA ARG A 59 -3.19 4.24 3.63
C ARG A 59 -2.13 4.40 4.71
N ILE A 60 -1.33 5.48 4.61
CA ILE A 60 -0.45 5.98 5.68
C ILE A 60 -0.44 7.51 5.68
N GLN A 61 -0.59 8.12 6.86
CA GLN A 61 -0.43 9.56 7.09
C GLN A 61 -1.08 10.48 6.03
N GLY A 62 -2.31 10.15 5.60
CA GLY A 62 -3.07 10.93 4.63
C GLY A 62 -2.78 10.64 3.15
N LEU A 63 -1.74 9.85 2.84
CA LEU A 63 -1.53 9.29 1.49
C LEU A 63 -2.17 7.92 1.38
N TYR A 64 -2.68 7.58 0.19
CA TYR A 64 -3.29 6.28 -0.06
C TYR A 64 -3.09 5.79 -1.50
N ILE A 65 -3.18 4.48 -1.68
CA ILE A 65 -3.26 3.78 -2.97
C ILE A 65 -4.51 2.89 -2.91
N ILE A 66 -5.30 2.85 -3.99
CA ILE A 66 -6.43 1.92 -4.14
C ILE A 66 -6.09 0.93 -5.26
N SER A 67 -6.08 -0.34 -4.92
CA SER A 67 -5.94 -1.45 -5.87
C SER A 67 -7.28 -2.13 -6.08
N ASN A 68 -7.57 -2.50 -7.33
CA ASN A 68 -8.77 -3.24 -7.71
C ASN A 68 -8.37 -4.65 -8.15
N TYR A 69 -9.15 -5.65 -7.75
CA TYR A 69 -8.91 -7.05 -8.06
C TYR A 69 -10.18 -7.66 -8.64
N VAL A 70 -9.97 -8.54 -9.62
CA VAL A 70 -11.03 -9.37 -10.19
C VAL A 70 -11.09 -10.72 -9.46
N PRO A 71 -12.28 -11.33 -9.36
CA PRO A 71 -12.42 -12.67 -8.82
C PRO A 71 -11.67 -13.67 -9.70
N ASN A 72 -11.39 -14.85 -9.15
CA ASN A 72 -10.77 -15.98 -9.85
C ASN A 72 -9.28 -15.83 -10.18
N ILE A 73 -8.59 -14.85 -9.61
CA ILE A 73 -7.13 -14.87 -9.56
C ILE A 73 -6.71 -16.03 -8.65
N GLU A 74 -5.86 -16.92 -9.17
CA GLU A 74 -5.30 -18.01 -8.37
C GLU A 74 -4.47 -17.42 -7.23
N HIS A 75 -4.66 -17.94 -6.02
CA HIS A 75 -4.02 -17.41 -4.80
C HIS A 75 -4.29 -15.90 -4.53
N LEU A 76 -5.47 -15.40 -4.90
CA LEU A 76 -5.87 -14.00 -4.68
C LEU A 76 -5.50 -13.42 -3.29
N PRO A 77 -5.72 -14.12 -2.13
CA PRO A 77 -5.26 -13.58 -0.85
C PRO A 77 -3.77 -13.23 -0.80
N GLY A 78 -2.91 -14.09 -1.36
CA GLY A 78 -1.46 -13.87 -1.39
C GLY A 78 -1.07 -12.76 -2.36
N ILE A 79 -1.79 -12.62 -3.48
CA ILE A 79 -1.59 -11.50 -4.42
C ILE A 79 -1.91 -10.17 -3.75
N ILE A 80 -3.03 -10.10 -3.03
CA ILE A 80 -3.42 -8.93 -2.25
C ILE A 80 -2.36 -8.61 -1.20
N GLU A 81 -1.87 -9.61 -0.46
CA GLU A 81 -0.83 -9.41 0.56
C GLU A 81 0.45 -8.79 -0.01
N VAL A 82 0.95 -9.31 -1.13
CA VAL A 82 2.16 -8.79 -1.78
C VAL A 82 1.94 -7.38 -2.33
N ASP A 83 0.80 -7.11 -2.98
CA ASP A 83 0.50 -5.79 -3.52
C ASP A 83 0.31 -4.74 -2.41
N VAL A 84 -0.30 -5.11 -1.28
CA VAL A 84 -0.40 -4.25 -0.10
C VAL A 84 0.99 -3.90 0.44
N LEU A 85 1.88 -4.88 0.55
CA LEU A 85 3.25 -4.66 1.01
C LEU A 85 4.02 -3.71 0.08
N ASP A 86 3.86 -3.86 -1.23
CA ASP A 86 4.53 -3.00 -2.20
C ASP A 86 3.93 -1.59 -2.24
N SER A 87 2.61 -1.47 -2.17
CA SER A 87 1.92 -0.18 -2.01
C SER A 87 2.38 0.56 -0.76
N PHE A 88 2.53 -0.14 0.37
CA PHE A 88 3.08 0.43 1.60
C PHE A 88 4.51 0.97 1.41
N LYS A 89 5.41 0.22 0.76
CA LYS A 89 6.78 0.69 0.47
C LYS A 89 6.78 1.93 -0.44
N ILE A 90 5.91 1.95 -1.45
CA ILE A 90 5.77 3.11 -2.35
C ILE A 90 5.32 4.34 -1.56
N LEU A 91 4.32 4.19 -0.69
CA LEU A 91 3.83 5.28 0.15
C LEU A 91 4.90 5.77 1.13
N CYS A 92 5.65 4.87 1.77
CA CYS A 92 6.76 5.23 2.65
C CYS A 92 7.80 6.10 1.94
N ARG A 93 8.21 5.71 0.72
CA ARG A 93 9.17 6.47 -0.09
C ARG A 93 8.64 7.85 -0.47
N ARG A 94 7.34 7.96 -0.75
CA ARG A 94 6.70 9.25 -1.05
C ARG A 94 6.65 10.15 0.18
N LEU A 95 6.28 9.62 1.34
CA LEU A 95 6.28 10.36 2.60
C LEU A 95 7.68 10.87 2.96
N SER A 96 8.71 10.01 2.86
CA SER A 96 10.09 10.42 3.14
C SER A 96 10.51 11.64 2.31
N ARG A 97 10.18 11.67 1.01
CA ARG A 97 10.48 12.84 0.15
C ARG A 97 9.74 14.10 0.57
N ILE A 98 8.49 13.98 1.04
CA ILE A 98 7.70 15.13 1.51
C ILE A 98 8.29 15.67 2.81
N THR A 99 8.68 14.80 3.74
CA THR A 99 9.30 15.20 5.01
C THR A 99 10.67 15.84 4.82
N ASP A 100 11.47 15.33 3.87
CA ASP A 100 12.82 15.86 3.59
C ASP A 100 12.75 17.25 2.95
N ASN A 101 11.76 17.51 2.09
CA ASN A 101 11.55 18.82 1.47
C ASN A 101 10.95 19.87 2.43
N ALA A 102 10.16 19.45 3.42
CA ALA A 102 9.59 20.37 4.42
C ALA A 102 10.64 20.92 5.39
N GLY A 103 11.80 20.25 5.52
CA GLY A 103 12.89 20.64 6.43
C GLY A 103 14.01 21.49 5.80
N ASN A 104 14.01 21.73 4.49
CA ASN A 104 15.14 22.41 3.84
C ASN A 104 14.70 23.33 2.68
N PRO A 105 14.71 24.67 2.83
CA PRO A 105 14.35 25.60 1.75
C PRO A 105 15.35 25.65 0.57
N LYS A 106 16.35 24.76 0.50
CA LYS A 106 17.40 24.79 -0.53
C LYS A 106 17.17 23.74 -1.61
N GLY A 107 16.07 23.88 -2.35
CA GLY A 107 15.90 23.23 -3.65
C GLY A 107 16.33 24.18 -4.77
N THR A 108 17.62 24.23 -5.08
CA THR A 108 18.10 24.86 -6.32
C THR A 108 17.63 23.99 -7.47
N VAL A 109 16.56 24.41 -8.17
CA VAL A 109 16.26 23.90 -9.50
C VAL A 109 17.39 24.37 -10.42
N SER A 110 18.33 23.48 -10.73
CA SER A 110 19.17 23.63 -11.92
C SER A 110 18.27 23.52 -13.13
N THR A 111 17.84 24.66 -13.67
CA THR A 111 17.33 24.73 -15.03
C THR A 111 18.49 24.44 -15.96
N GLU A 112 18.58 23.21 -16.46
CA GLU A 112 19.42 22.88 -17.61
C GLU A 112 19.03 23.80 -18.75
N LYS A 113 19.95 24.69 -19.14
CA LYS A 113 19.78 25.67 -20.19
C LYS A 113 19.86 24.92 -21.53
N LEU A 114 18.72 24.76 -22.20
CA LEU A 114 18.61 24.19 -23.54
C LEU A 114 19.56 24.93 -24.51
N PRO A 115 20.41 24.25 -25.30
CA PRO A 115 21.25 24.93 -26.28
C PRO A 115 20.38 25.48 -27.42
N GLN A 116 20.55 26.77 -27.75
CA GLN A 116 19.91 27.33 -28.94
C GLN A 116 20.60 26.80 -30.21
N PRO A 117 19.83 26.44 -31.25
CA PRO A 117 20.40 26.01 -32.52
C PRO A 117 21.06 27.20 -33.23
N LYS A 118 22.20 26.91 -33.88
CA LYS A 118 22.92 27.86 -34.74
C LYS A 118 22.17 28.07 -36.06
#